data_AF-D5D9V4-F1
#
_entry.id   AF-D5D9V4-F1
#
_cell.length_a   1.000
_cell.length_b   1.000
_cell.length_c   1.000
_cell.angle_alpha   90.00
_cell.angle_beta   90.00
_cell.angle_gamma   90.00
#
_symmetry.space_group_name_H-M   'P 1'
#
loop_
_entity.id
_entity.type
_entity.pdbx_description
1 polymer ?
#
loop_
_entity_poly.entity_id
_entity_poly.type
_entity_poly.pdbx_seq_one_letter_code
_entity_poly.pdbx_strand_id
1 'polypeptide(L)'
;MESISGLAQSIKYVLRGIFFVLYFPFYFVFQILCKLWIYFIAKPLIWIGTRIIQPVIDFIWRYIIRFLFVYPISWLWSVLIYPFILFVWKRCFLPITRFIWKYVLYPVLYLVCYPCYLFWKYVVLPFYNEIVIPVVSFCQRIFLCFWKGVKWIVIHMIYYPLRWIWMRCIYKPLKNVYTKIIQPVIKWFSHLFS
;
A
#
# COMPACT_ATOMS: atom_id res chain seq x y z
N MET A 1 -38.16 17.28 24.35
CA MET A 1 -36.81 16.70 24.23
C MET A 1 -36.56 16.09 22.84
N GLU A 2 -37.59 15.66 22.10
CA GLU A 2 -37.50 15.11 20.74
C GLU A 2 -37.20 16.14 19.63
N SER A 3 -37.52 17.43 19.83
CA SER A 3 -37.22 18.47 18.82
C SER A 3 -35.72 18.77 18.68
N ILE A 4 -34.95 18.59 19.77
CA ILE A 4 -33.51 18.88 19.80
C ILE A 4 -32.72 17.79 19.06
N SER A 5 -33.17 16.52 19.12
CA SER A 5 -32.52 15.42 18.40
C SER A 5 -32.72 15.53 16.88
N GLY A 6 -33.91 15.93 16.42
CA GLY A 6 -34.19 16.13 15.00
C GLY A 6 -33.34 17.24 14.36
N LEU A 7 -33.13 18.35 15.09
CA LEU A 7 -32.33 19.47 14.61
C LEU A 7 -30.83 19.11 14.54
N ALA A 8 -30.30 18.43 15.57
CA ALA A 8 -28.93 17.93 15.58
C ALA A 8 -28.67 16.93 14.44
N GLN A 9 -29.62 16.04 14.16
CA GLN A 9 -29.50 15.06 13.08
C GLN A 9 -29.52 15.72 11.70
N SER A 10 -30.37 16.74 11.51
CA SER A 10 -30.42 17.53 10.28
C SER A 10 -29.10 18.25 10.01
N ILE A 11 -28.53 18.90 11.04
CA ILE A 11 -27.21 19.54 10.95
C ILE A 11 -26.13 18.52 10.56
N LYS A 12 -26.14 17.32 11.16
CA LYS A 12 -25.18 16.26 10.81
C LYS A 12 -25.24 15.87 9.34
N TYR A 13 -26.43 15.73 8.75
CA TYR A 13 -26.57 15.38 7.33
C TYR A 13 -26.12 16.52 6.41
N VAL A 14 -26.48 17.76 6.72
CA VAL A 14 -26.01 18.93 5.97
C VAL A 14 -24.49 19.00 5.99
N LEU A 15 -23.88 18.81 7.17
CA LEU A 15 -22.43 18.83 7.32
C LEU A 15 -21.77 17.70 6.52
N ARG A 16 -22.31 16.47 6.56
CA ARG A 16 -21.84 15.35 5.71
C ARG A 16 -21.92 15.70 4.23
N GLY A 17 -22.99 16.37 3.78
CA GLY A 17 -23.16 16.83 2.41
C GLY A 17 -22.09 17.84 1.99
N ILE A 18 -21.85 18.85 2.83
CA ILE A 18 -20.81 19.87 2.58
C ILE A 18 -19.43 19.21 2.52
N PHE A 19 -19.09 18.37 3.51
CA PHE A 19 -17.83 17.64 3.51
C PHE A 19 -17.68 16.73 2.30
N PHE A 20 -18.75 16.08 1.85
CA PHE A 20 -18.72 15.27 0.65
C PHE A 20 -18.44 16.11 -0.60
N VAL A 21 -19.16 17.21 -0.81
CA VAL A 21 -18.97 18.07 -1.99
C VAL A 21 -17.56 18.64 -2.04
N LEU A 22 -17.02 19.06 -0.90
CA LEU A 22 -15.65 19.58 -0.82
C LEU A 22 -14.59 18.50 -0.97
N TYR A 23 -14.73 17.35 -0.32
CA TYR A 23 -13.71 16.31 -0.25
C TYR A 23 -13.68 15.40 -1.49
N PHE A 24 -14.85 15.10 -2.06
CA PHE A 24 -14.99 14.17 -3.18
C PHE A 24 -14.11 14.49 -4.39
N PRO A 25 -14.04 15.73 -4.92
CA PRO A 25 -13.19 16.02 -6.08
C PRO A 25 -11.71 15.73 -5.82
N PHE A 26 -11.20 16.12 -4.64
CA PHE A 26 -9.81 15.83 -4.27
C PHE A 26 -9.57 14.34 -4.09
N TYR A 27 -10.49 13.64 -3.40
CA TYR A 27 -10.41 12.20 -3.23
C TYR A 27 -10.40 11.47 -4.57
N PHE A 28 -11.26 11.90 -5.50
CA PHE A 28 -11.38 11.28 -6.82
C PHE A 28 -10.10 11.45 -7.65
N VAL A 29 -9.57 12.68 -7.74
CA VAL A 29 -8.31 12.96 -8.45
C VAL A 29 -7.15 12.18 -7.82
N PHE A 30 -7.03 12.21 -6.50
CA PHE A 30 -6.00 11.48 -5.78
C PHE A 30 -6.07 9.97 -6.06
N GLN A 31 -7.26 9.37 -6.02
CA GLN A 31 -7.44 7.95 -6.29
C GLN A 31 -7.11 7.57 -7.74
N ILE A 32 -7.42 8.42 -8.71
CA ILE A 32 -7.02 8.22 -10.11
C ILE A 32 -5.50 8.25 -10.22
N LEU A 33 -4.85 9.27 -9.65
CA LEU A 33 -3.40 9.41 -9.67
C LEU A 33 -2.72 8.21 -8.98
N CYS A 34 -3.21 7.77 -7.82
CA CYS A 34 -2.70 6.58 -7.15
C CYS A 34 -2.83 5.34 -8.03
N LYS A 35 -3.98 5.12 -8.69
CA LYS A 35 -4.14 3.96 -9.58
C LYS A 35 -3.23 4.01 -10.80
N LEU A 36 -3.10 5.20 -11.41
CA LEU A 36 -2.17 5.40 -12.52
C LEU A 36 -0.73 5.14 -12.06
N TRP A 37 -0.31 5.71 -10.94
CA TRP A 37 1.02 5.49 -10.36
C TRP A 37 1.27 4.00 -10.08
N ILE A 38 0.32 3.32 -9.45
CA ILE A 38 0.46 1.89 -9.14
C ILE A 38 0.60 1.07 -10.42
N TYR A 39 -0.22 1.37 -11.44
CA TYR A 39 -0.23 0.60 -12.67
C TYR A 39 1.00 0.86 -13.55
N PHE A 40 1.39 2.13 -13.71
CA PHE A 40 2.45 2.55 -14.63
C PHE A 40 3.85 2.54 -14.02
N ILE A 41 3.97 2.79 -12.71
CA ILE A 41 5.29 2.95 -12.07
C ILE A 41 5.52 1.82 -11.07
N ALA A 42 4.62 1.62 -10.11
CA ALA A 42 4.88 0.68 -9.02
C ALA A 42 4.97 -0.77 -9.52
N LYS A 43 4.03 -1.21 -10.37
CA LYS A 43 4.05 -2.58 -10.92
C LYS A 43 5.34 -2.91 -11.70
N PRO A 44 5.76 -2.13 -12.70
CA PRO A 44 7.02 -2.42 -13.39
C PRO A 44 8.22 -2.29 -12.47
N LEU A 45 8.24 -1.31 -11.55
CA LEU A 45 9.34 -1.17 -10.60
C LEU A 45 9.43 -2.37 -9.64
N ILE A 46 8.30 -2.89 -9.15
CA ILE A 46 8.26 -4.12 -8.34
C ILE A 46 8.73 -5.31 -9.16
N TRP A 47 8.33 -5.41 -10.42
CA TRP A 47 8.78 -6.48 -11.30
C TRP A 47 10.29 -6.44 -11.52
N ILE A 48 10.85 -5.26 -11.80
CA ILE A 48 12.31 -5.05 -11.94
C ILE A 48 13.01 -5.34 -10.62
N GLY A 49 12.46 -4.82 -9.51
CA GLY A 49 13.01 -4.99 -8.18
C GLY A 49 13.11 -6.45 -7.78
N THR A 50 12.02 -7.21 -7.96
CA THR A 50 11.98 -8.64 -7.62
C THR A 50 12.83 -9.51 -8.55
N ARG A 51 12.94 -9.16 -9.84
CA ARG A 51 13.69 -9.97 -10.81
C ARG A 51 15.18 -9.68 -10.87
N ILE A 52 15.59 -8.43 -10.63
CA ILE A 52 16.97 -7.98 -10.85
C ILE A 52 17.62 -7.57 -9.53
N ILE A 53 16.98 -6.67 -8.79
CA ILE A 53 17.61 -6.06 -7.61
C ILE A 53 17.64 -7.05 -6.44
N GLN A 54 16.53 -7.73 -6.18
CA GLN A 54 16.40 -8.66 -5.07
C GLN A 54 17.43 -9.81 -5.09
N PRO A 55 17.68 -10.53 -6.21
CA PRO A 55 18.71 -11.57 -6.21
C PRO A 55 20.13 -11.01 -6.00
N VAL A 56 20.42 -9.81 -6.50
CA VAL A 56 21.72 -9.15 -6.28
C VAL A 56 21.89 -8.75 -4.83
N ILE A 57 20.87 -8.15 -4.21
CA ILE A 57 20.88 -7.83 -2.78
C ILE A 57 20.99 -9.09 -1.94
N ASP A 58 20.24 -10.14 -2.25
CA ASP A 58 20.31 -11.42 -1.52
C ASP A 58 21.71 -12.05 -1.61
N PHE A 59 22.36 -11.93 -2.77
CA PHE A 59 23.73 -12.38 -2.96
C PHE A 59 24.72 -11.56 -2.12
N ILE A 60 24.70 -10.23 -2.24
CA ILE A 60 25.57 -9.33 -1.48
C ILE A 60 25.34 -9.53 0.03
N TRP A 61 24.09 -9.65 0.45
CA TRP A 61 23.72 -9.83 1.85
C TRP A 61 24.27 -11.15 2.40
N ARG A 62 24.03 -12.28 1.72
CA ARG A 62 24.47 -13.60 2.20
C ARG A 62 25.98 -13.74 2.18
N TYR A 63 26.64 -13.31 1.11
CA TYR A 63 28.05 -13.63 0.88
C TYR A 63 29.02 -12.54 1.35
N ILE A 64 28.62 -11.26 1.31
CA ILE A 64 29.52 -10.15 1.65
C ILE A 64 29.19 -9.61 3.05
N ILE A 65 27.96 -9.13 3.25
CA ILE A 65 27.62 -8.38 4.47
C ILE A 65 27.49 -9.31 5.69
N ARG A 66 26.77 -10.43 5.56
CA ARG A 66 26.52 -11.34 6.69
C ARG A 66 27.81 -11.97 7.22
N PHE A 67 28.69 -12.37 6.31
CA PHE A 67 29.94 -13.03 6.68
C PHE A 67 30.97 -12.04 7.22
N LEU A 68 31.17 -10.91 6.53
CA LEU A 68 32.29 -10.00 6.79
C LEU A 68 32.01 -9.00 7.92
N PHE A 69 30.76 -8.57 8.09
CA PHE A 69 30.39 -7.55 9.08
C PHE A 69 29.48 -8.09 10.18
N VAL A 70 28.39 -8.78 9.84
CA VAL A 70 27.39 -9.17 10.84
C VAL A 70 27.95 -10.16 11.86
N TYR A 71 28.74 -11.14 11.44
CA TYR A 71 29.31 -12.12 12.38
C TYR A 71 30.29 -11.50 13.40
N PRO A 72 31.33 -10.75 12.99
CA PRO A 72 32.26 -10.15 13.95
C PRO A 72 31.62 -9.01 14.76
N ILE A 73 30.74 -8.20 14.17
CA ILE A 73 30.05 -7.13 14.88
C ILE A 73 29.02 -7.71 15.85
N SER A 74 28.28 -8.76 15.47
CA SER A 74 27.34 -9.41 16.39
C SER A 74 28.06 -10.02 17.59
N TRP A 75 29.26 -10.58 17.39
CA TRP A 75 30.09 -11.08 18.48
C TRP A 75 30.59 -9.94 19.38
N LEU A 76 31.15 -8.89 18.80
CA LEU A 76 31.64 -7.72 19.55
C LEU A 76 30.50 -6.99 20.28
N TRP A 77 29.32 -6.93 19.65
CA TRP A 77 28.12 -6.37 20.25
C TRP A 77 27.62 -7.22 21.42
N SER A 78 27.48 -8.54 21.26
CA SER A 78 26.94 -9.39 22.32
C SER A 78 27.90 -9.58 23.50
N VAL A 79 29.21 -9.63 23.24
CA VAL A 79 30.22 -9.94 24.25
C VAL A 79 30.73 -8.68 24.97
N LEU A 80 30.92 -7.56 24.27
CA LEU A 80 31.57 -6.38 24.83
C LEU A 80 30.61 -5.20 25.00
N ILE A 81 29.96 -4.77 23.91
CA ILE A 81 29.21 -3.51 23.91
C ILE A 81 27.88 -3.64 24.66
N TYR A 82 27.09 -4.65 24.35
CA TYR A 82 25.76 -4.85 24.94
C TYR A 82 25.80 -5.01 26.47
N PRO A 83 26.65 -5.89 27.07
CA PRO A 83 26.70 -6.00 28.53
C PRO A 83 27.18 -4.72 29.19
N PHE A 84 28.12 -3.99 28.58
CA PHE A 84 28.58 -2.70 29.08
C PHE A 84 27.50 -1.62 29.01
N ILE A 85 26.83 -1.47 27.86
CA ILE A 85 25.70 -0.53 27.71
C ILE A 85 24.60 -0.90 28.70
N LEU A 86 24.26 -2.17 28.85
CA LEU A 86 23.20 -2.62 29.74
C LEU A 86 23.57 -2.36 31.21
N PHE A 87 24.85 -2.50 31.58
CA PHE A 87 25.37 -2.12 32.89
C PHE A 87 25.25 -0.62 33.14
N VAL A 88 25.78 0.20 32.23
CA VAL A 88 25.73 1.67 32.31
C VAL A 88 24.27 2.17 32.30
N TRP A 89 23.43 1.58 31.47
CA TRP A 89 22.01 1.90 31.38
C TRP A 89 21.29 1.59 32.69
N LYS A 90 21.41 0.37 33.22
CA LYS A 90 20.74 -0.02 34.46
C LYS A 90 21.23 0.76 35.68
N ARG A 91 22.54 1.05 35.75
CA ARG A 91 23.15 1.65 36.94
C ARG A 91 23.09 3.16 36.93
N CYS A 92 23.29 3.81 35.80
CA CYS A 92 23.39 5.27 35.69
C CYS A 92 22.14 5.89 35.07
N PHE A 93 21.74 5.46 33.87
CA PHE A 93 20.66 6.15 33.14
C PHE A 93 19.26 5.83 33.64
N LEU A 94 18.98 4.58 34.00
CA LEU A 94 17.65 4.14 34.43
C LEU A 94 17.14 4.87 35.69
N PRO A 95 17.94 5.10 36.76
CA PRO A 95 17.48 5.90 37.90
C PRO A 95 17.27 7.37 37.52
N ILE A 96 18.19 7.96 36.74
CA ILE A 96 18.11 9.37 36.33
C ILE A 96 16.90 9.62 35.42
N THR A 97 16.69 8.76 34.43
CA THR A 97 15.56 8.85 33.50
C THR A 97 14.23 8.60 34.22
N ARG A 98 14.15 7.65 35.17
CA ARG A 98 12.95 7.49 36.02
C ARG A 98 12.66 8.73 36.85
N PHE A 99 13.68 9.38 37.39
CA PHE A 99 13.54 10.61 38.15
C PHE A 99 13.02 11.74 37.27
N ILE A 100 13.70 12.02 36.15
CA ILE A 100 13.29 13.05 35.19
C ILE A 100 11.89 12.75 34.65
N TRP A 101 11.58 11.50 34.32
CA TRP A 101 10.27 11.10 33.84
C TRP A 101 9.19 11.37 34.88
N LYS A 102 9.36 10.91 36.13
CA LYS A 102 8.32 11.04 37.16
C LYS A 102 8.09 12.50 37.60
N TYR A 103 9.17 13.27 37.76
CA TYR A 103 9.10 14.59 38.40
C TYR A 103 9.09 15.77 37.43
N VAL A 104 9.58 15.60 36.21
CA VAL A 104 9.66 16.69 35.23
C VAL A 104 8.79 16.40 34.01
N LEU A 105 9.06 15.27 33.33
CA LEU A 105 8.43 15.02 32.04
C LEU A 105 6.95 14.63 32.16
N TYR A 106 6.62 13.71 33.06
CA TYR A 106 5.25 13.22 33.26
C TYR A 106 4.26 14.33 33.66
N PRO A 107 4.53 15.21 34.65
CA PRO A 107 3.59 16.27 34.99
C PRO A 107 3.40 17.29 33.85
N VAL A 108 4.48 17.64 33.13
CA VAL A 108 4.40 18.56 31.98
C VAL A 108 3.61 17.92 30.84
N LEU A 109 3.92 16.66 30.50
CA LEU A 109 3.18 15.91 29.49
C LEU A 109 1.73 15.69 29.90
N TYR A 110 1.44 15.43 31.17
CA TYR A 110 0.07 15.27 31.65
C TYR A 110 -0.72 16.57 31.45
N LEU A 111 -0.14 17.71 31.82
CA LEU A 111 -0.80 19.02 31.68
C LEU A 111 -1.10 19.39 30.23
N VAL A 112 -0.24 19.02 29.27
CA VAL A 112 -0.46 19.30 27.85
C VAL A 112 -1.29 18.21 27.15
N CYS A 113 -0.97 16.93 27.39
CA CYS A 113 -1.62 15.83 26.70
C CYS A 113 -3.02 15.54 27.23
N TYR A 114 -3.34 15.83 28.50
CA TYR A 114 -4.68 15.60 29.05
C TYR A 114 -5.76 16.47 28.39
N PRO A 115 -5.62 17.81 28.27
CA PRO A 115 -6.60 18.61 27.52
C PRO A 115 -6.64 18.23 26.03
N CYS A 116 -5.51 17.89 25.42
CA CYS A 116 -5.48 17.36 24.06
C CYS A 116 -6.25 16.03 23.93
N TYR A 117 -6.12 15.13 24.91
CA TYR A 117 -6.85 13.87 24.95
C TYR A 117 -8.35 14.10 25.09
N LEU A 118 -8.77 15.05 25.94
CA LEU A 118 -10.19 15.40 26.08
C LEU A 118 -10.73 15.99 24.78
N PHE A 119 -10.01 16.94 24.17
CA PHE A 119 -10.38 17.49 22.87
C PHE A 119 -10.48 16.41 21.80
N TRP A 120 -9.50 15.50 21.75
CA TRP A 120 -9.51 14.36 20.84
C TRP A 120 -10.74 13.47 21.08
N LYS A 121 -10.98 13.06 22.32
CA LYS A 121 -12.04 12.11 22.69
C LYS A 121 -13.45 12.68 22.48
N TYR A 122 -13.67 13.94 22.83
CA TYR A 122 -15.02 14.53 22.87
C TYR A 122 -15.36 15.38 21.65
N VAL A 123 -14.36 15.85 20.89
CA VAL A 123 -14.59 16.68 19.70
C VAL A 123 -14.14 15.95 18.45
N VAL A 124 -12.86 15.60 18.37
CA VAL A 124 -12.27 15.10 17.11
C VAL A 124 -12.76 13.70 16.77
N LEU A 125 -12.75 12.78 17.74
CA LEU A 125 -13.13 11.39 17.55
C LEU A 125 -14.59 11.22 17.13
N PRO A 126 -15.60 11.83 17.80
CA PRO A 126 -16.99 11.72 17.35
C PRO A 126 -17.19 12.40 16.00
N PHE A 127 -16.55 13.55 15.75
CA PHE A 127 -16.61 14.20 14.45
C PHE A 127 -16.06 13.29 13.33
N TYR A 128 -14.90 12.69 13.56
CA TYR A 128 -14.27 11.77 12.62
C TYR A 128 -15.14 10.53 12.35
N ASN A 129 -15.65 9.90 13.41
CA ASN A 129 -16.46 8.69 13.30
C ASN A 129 -17.83 8.94 12.69
N GLU A 130 -18.49 10.06 13.03
CA GLU A 130 -19.85 10.32 12.58
C GLU A 130 -19.92 11.04 11.24
N ILE A 131 -18.91 11.82 10.85
CA ILE A 131 -18.95 12.63 9.63
C ILE A 131 -17.92 12.13 8.63
N VAL A 132 -16.64 12.10 9.01
CA VAL A 132 -15.54 11.84 8.07
C VAL A 132 -15.60 10.39 7.56
N ILE A 133 -15.70 9.40 8.44
CA ILE A 133 -15.71 7.98 8.04
C ILE A 133 -16.87 7.66 7.08
N PRO A 134 -18.13 8.05 7.36
CA PRO A 134 -19.24 7.83 6.43
C PRO A 134 -19.02 8.50 5.08
N VAL A 135 -18.52 9.74 5.08
CA VAL A 135 -18.25 10.49 3.84
C VAL A 135 -17.17 9.78 3.01
N VAL A 136 -16.05 9.40 3.62
CA VAL A 136 -14.95 8.68 2.95
C VAL A 136 -15.44 7.34 2.40
N SER A 137 -16.21 6.60 3.19
CA SER A 137 -16.77 5.31 2.79
C SER A 137 -17.71 5.44 1.60
N PHE A 138 -18.53 6.50 1.58
CA PHE A 138 -19.42 6.80 0.46
C PHE A 138 -18.65 7.21 -0.79
N CYS A 139 -17.63 8.07 -0.65
CA CYS A 139 -16.72 8.44 -1.74
C CYS A 139 -16.05 7.21 -2.36
N GLN A 140 -15.57 6.28 -1.51
CA GLN A 140 -14.95 5.04 -1.96
C GLN A 140 -15.93 4.15 -2.73
N ARG A 141 -17.17 3.99 -2.26
CA ARG A 141 -18.21 3.21 -2.94
C ARG A 141 -18.52 3.79 -4.33
N ILE A 142 -18.71 5.12 -4.41
CA ILE A 142 -18.95 5.81 -5.69
C ILE A 142 -17.77 5.58 -6.64
N PHE A 143 -16.54 5.78 -6.16
CA PHE A 143 -15.34 5.56 -6.97
C PHE A 143 -15.21 4.11 -7.47
N LEU A 144 -15.51 3.12 -6.62
CA LEU A 144 -15.49 1.71 -7.02
C LEU A 144 -16.56 1.41 -8.08
N CYS A 145 -17.75 1.99 -7.95
CA CYS A 145 -18.81 1.86 -8.94
C CYS A 145 -18.38 2.46 -10.29
N PHE A 146 -17.86 3.68 -10.27
CA PHE A 146 -17.29 4.34 -11.45
C PHE A 146 -16.19 3.49 -12.10
N TRP A 147 -15.26 2.97 -11.31
CA TRP A 147 -14.17 2.15 -11.82
C TRP A 147 -14.63 0.80 -12.40
N LYS A 148 -15.68 0.19 -11.84
CA LYS A 148 -16.30 -1.00 -12.42
C LYS A 148 -16.89 -0.68 -13.79
N GLY A 149 -17.58 0.46 -13.93
CA GLY A 149 -18.10 0.95 -15.21
C GLY A 149 -16.99 1.14 -16.25
N VAL A 150 -15.93 1.87 -15.90
CA VAL A 150 -14.76 2.07 -16.79
C VAL A 150 -14.14 0.74 -17.22
N LYS A 151 -13.90 -0.18 -16.28
CA LYS A 151 -13.37 -1.51 -16.60
C LYS A 151 -14.28 -2.29 -17.53
N TRP A 152 -15.59 -2.25 -17.30
CA TRP A 152 -16.56 -2.96 -18.12
C TRP A 152 -16.53 -2.43 -19.56
N ILE A 153 -16.51 -1.09 -19.73
CA ILE A 153 -16.38 -0.41 -21.02
C ILE A 153 -15.09 -0.83 -21.72
N VAL A 154 -13.94 -0.77 -21.04
CA VAL A 154 -12.65 -1.16 -21.62
C VAL A 154 -12.65 -2.63 -22.06
N ILE A 155 -13.21 -3.53 -21.26
CA ILE A 155 -13.27 -4.95 -21.61
C ILE A 155 -14.16 -5.18 -22.84
N HIS A 156 -15.34 -4.57 -22.88
CA HIS A 156 -16.30 -4.85 -23.94
C HIS A 156 -16.05 -4.08 -25.23
N MET A 157 -15.63 -2.83 -25.13
CA MET A 157 -15.40 -1.99 -26.31
C MET A 157 -14.00 -2.14 -26.90
N ILE A 158 -12.99 -2.51 -26.10
CA ILE A 158 -11.60 -2.57 -26.57
C ILE A 158 -11.11 -4.02 -26.59
N TYR A 159 -11.14 -4.70 -25.43
CA TYR A 159 -10.48 -6.00 -25.30
C TYR A 159 -11.17 -7.11 -26.11
N TYR A 160 -12.49 -7.27 -26.00
CA TYR A 160 -13.21 -8.30 -26.76
C TYR A 160 -13.10 -8.15 -28.29
N PRO A 161 -13.31 -6.96 -28.89
CA PRO A 161 -13.16 -6.82 -30.34
C PRO A 161 -11.71 -7.05 -30.78
N LEU A 162 -10.72 -6.55 -30.03
CA LEU A 162 -9.31 -6.80 -30.34
C LEU A 162 -8.96 -8.29 -30.28
N ARG A 163 -9.45 -9.00 -29.25
CA ARG A 163 -9.27 -10.45 -29.13
C ARG A 163 -9.96 -11.20 -30.27
N TRP A 164 -11.14 -10.76 -30.69
CA TRP A 164 -11.86 -11.36 -31.81
C TRP A 164 -11.08 -11.21 -33.12
N ILE A 165 -10.56 -10.02 -33.39
CA ILE A 165 -9.70 -9.75 -34.56
C ILE A 165 -8.45 -10.61 -34.48
N TRP A 166 -7.76 -10.65 -33.34
CA TRP A 166 -6.58 -11.49 -33.16
C TRP A 166 -6.86 -12.97 -33.45
N MET A 167 -7.94 -13.51 -32.87
CA MET A 167 -8.29 -14.92 -33.02
C MET A 167 -8.72 -15.29 -34.44
N ARG A 168 -9.48 -14.42 -35.13
CA ARG A 168 -9.98 -14.71 -36.47
C ARG A 168 -8.99 -14.35 -37.58
N CYS A 169 -8.38 -13.17 -37.52
CA CYS A 169 -7.57 -12.62 -38.60
C CYS A 169 -6.10 -13.04 -38.51
N ILE A 170 -5.55 -13.27 -37.31
CA ILE A 170 -4.11 -13.52 -37.14
C ILE A 170 -3.87 -14.96 -36.70
N TYR A 171 -4.44 -15.38 -35.57
CA TYR A 171 -4.12 -16.68 -34.98
C TYR A 171 -4.53 -17.87 -35.88
N LYS A 172 -5.74 -17.85 -36.44
CA LYS A 172 -6.24 -18.93 -37.30
C LYS A 172 -5.39 -19.16 -38.55
N PRO A 173 -5.03 -18.14 -39.35
CA PRO A 173 -4.12 -18.35 -40.48
C PRO A 173 -2.73 -18.78 -40.03
N LEU A 174 -2.18 -18.19 -38.96
CA LEU A 174 -0.85 -18.55 -38.46
C LEU A 174 -0.79 -20.02 -38.00
N LYS A 175 -1.83 -20.48 -37.31
CA LYS A 175 -1.97 -21.89 -36.91
C LYS A 175 -2.05 -22.81 -38.13
N ASN A 176 -2.80 -22.43 -39.17
CA ASN A 176 -2.90 -23.23 -40.41
C ASN A 176 -1.57 -23.31 -41.15
N VAL A 177 -0.82 -22.20 -41.23
CA VAL A 177 0.53 -22.20 -41.82
C VAL A 177 1.45 -23.12 -41.02
N TYR A 178 1.40 -23.04 -39.70
CA TYR A 178 2.21 -23.89 -38.84
C TYR A 178 1.88 -25.37 -39.03
N THR A 179 0.61 -25.76 -38.98
CA THR A 179 0.22 -27.17 -39.07
C THR A 179 0.36 -27.75 -40.48
N LYS A 180 0.11 -26.95 -41.53
CA LYS A 180 0.15 -27.44 -42.92
C LYS A 180 1.52 -27.35 -43.57
N ILE A 181 2.37 -26.40 -43.18
CA ILE A 181 3.66 -26.16 -43.83
C ILE A 181 4.80 -26.50 -42.87
N ILE A 182 4.86 -25.84 -41.72
CA ILE A 182 6.03 -25.91 -40.84
C ILE A 182 6.16 -27.30 -40.19
N GLN A 183 5.08 -27.81 -39.59
CA GLN A 183 5.07 -29.09 -38.88
C GLN A 183 5.43 -30.31 -39.76
N PRO A 184 4.89 -30.47 -40.98
CA PRO A 184 5.29 -31.57 -41.86
C PRO A 184 6.72 -31.43 -42.37
N VAL A 185 7.20 -30.21 -42.66
CA VAL A 185 8.59 -29.97 -43.06
C VAL A 185 9.54 -30.36 -41.92
N ILE A 186 9.26 -29.94 -40.69
CA ILE A 186 10.07 -30.32 -39.52
C ILE A 186 10.09 -31.86 -39.33
N LYS A 187 8.94 -32.52 -39.46
CA LYS A 187 8.85 -33.99 -39.37
C LYS A 187 9.64 -34.70 -40.46
N TRP A 188 9.54 -34.23 -41.71
CA TRP A 188 10.31 -34.77 -42.82
C TRP A 188 11.82 -34.58 -42.61
N PHE A 189 12.23 -33.38 -42.15
CA PHE A 189 13.62 -33.10 -41.80
C PHE A 189 14.13 -34.00 -40.67
N SER A 190 13.35 -34.22 -39.61
CA SER A 190 13.74 -35.13 -38.52
C SER A 190 13.90 -36.58 -38.97
N HIS A 191 13.22 -36.97 -40.05
CA HIS A 191 13.28 -38.33 -40.60
C HIS A 191 14.49 -38.56 -41.51
N LEU A 192 15.09 -37.49 -42.04
CA LEU A 192 16.30 -37.54 -42.88
C LEU A 192 17.60 -37.51 -42.08
N PHE A 193 17.54 -36.96 -40.86
CA PHE A 193 18.68 -36.87 -39.93
C PHE A 193 18.61 -37.91 -38.80
N SER A 194 17.71 -38.90 -38.93
CA SER A 194 17.64 -40.14 -38.14
C SER A 194 18.10 -41.30 -39.00
#